data_AF-A0A814TRF5-F1
#
_entry.id   AF-A0A814TRF5-F1
#
_cell.length_a   1.000
_cell.length_b   1.000
_cell.length_c   1.000
_cell.angle_alpha   90.00
_cell.angle_beta   90.00
_cell.angle_gamma   90.00
#
_symmetry.space_group_name_H-M   'P 1'
#
loop_
_entity.id
_entity.type
_entity.pdbx_description
1 polymer ?
#
loop_
_entity_poly.entity_id
_entity_poly.type
_entity_poly.pdbx_seq_one_letter_code
_entity_poly.pdbx_strand_id
1 'polypeptide(L)'
;MECLEVLGDCFLKLAISMSLYYRYPVANVGILTIEKAKEISNENLYRLAVENKLKNYLYCEKIIFQGKDSNWLPPGYIVKSNNNEKKFTHQTIKRKAFADKIEALIGAFLMSSNYITTIKFMHWLQLDAIPLDQNNHIMSIPPIVASELDDEIKQIYHNEGFKEIEMKLNYVFQNKAYLITAFTHPSKSKHCIVNSYERLEFLGDALLDFLVIRHTFLNYDQNITPGRVTDIKQNLSNNNHLGYILVSFNLHTKIRYNSNEISKHIQSYVNNTNIHHSTNSPVPKILADVFEALIAAIFFDANNSLEFVWKIIEPFLGKILDRSIVNPSLNPMRRFSDKGGKIIQEFTNETESVCLVQMPNGTYYEGRGKNKKLAKSDACQQALNHKD
;
A
#
# COMPACT_ATOMS: atom_id res chain seq x y z
N MET A 1 -7.48 -11.84 13.00
CA MET A 1 -8.03 -11.64 11.65
C MET A 1 -7.47 -10.37 11.01
N GLU A 2 -7.56 -9.22 11.71
CA GLU A 2 -7.13 -7.90 11.21
C GLU A 2 -5.66 -7.81 10.76
N CYS A 3 -4.72 -8.55 11.36
CA CYS A 3 -3.35 -8.63 10.84
C CYS A 3 -3.29 -9.30 9.45
N LEU A 4 -3.98 -10.43 9.29
CA LEU A 4 -4.04 -11.14 8.01
C LEU A 4 -4.79 -10.32 6.95
N GLU A 5 -5.76 -9.51 7.35
CA GLU A 5 -6.42 -8.52 6.48
C GLU A 5 -5.39 -7.55 5.89
N VAL A 6 -4.52 -6.94 6.70
CA VAL A 6 -3.49 -6.01 6.21
C VAL A 6 -2.53 -6.69 5.22
N LEU A 7 -2.09 -7.91 5.52
CA LEU A 7 -1.23 -8.68 4.62
C LEU A 7 -1.94 -9.02 3.30
N GLY A 8 -3.20 -9.48 3.40
CA GLY A 8 -4.02 -9.86 2.26
C GLY A 8 -4.42 -8.68 1.38
N ASP A 9 -4.73 -7.51 1.96
CA ASP A 9 -4.97 -6.25 1.24
C ASP A 9 -3.75 -5.86 0.39
N CYS A 10 -2.55 -5.94 0.97
CA CYS A 10 -1.32 -5.62 0.25
C CYS A 10 -1.08 -6.61 -0.90
N PHE A 11 -1.27 -7.92 -0.67
CA PHE A 11 -1.12 -8.92 -1.72
C PHE A 11 -2.18 -8.81 -2.81
N LEU A 12 -3.44 -8.55 -2.45
CA LEU A 12 -4.54 -8.30 -3.38
C LEU A 12 -4.20 -7.12 -4.29
N LYS A 13 -3.75 -5.99 -3.73
CA LYS A 13 -3.32 -4.83 -4.50
C LYS A 13 -2.17 -5.14 -5.43
N LEU A 14 -1.18 -5.90 -4.97
CA LEU A 14 -0.04 -6.31 -5.79
C LEU A 14 -0.48 -7.21 -6.96
N ALA A 15 -1.22 -8.28 -6.69
CA ALA A 15 -1.65 -9.25 -7.70
C ALA A 15 -2.55 -8.62 -8.77
N ILE A 16 -3.45 -7.71 -8.38
CA ILE A 16 -4.29 -6.95 -9.32
C ILE A 16 -3.45 -5.92 -10.08
N SER A 17 -2.55 -5.17 -9.43
CA SER A 17 -1.62 -4.25 -10.12
C SER A 17 -0.80 -4.97 -11.18
N MET A 18 -0.26 -6.16 -10.88
CA MET A 18 0.47 -7.00 -11.81
C MET A 18 -0.40 -7.49 -12.98
N SER A 19 -1.63 -7.93 -12.69
CA SER A 19 -2.60 -8.35 -13.72
C SER A 19 -2.94 -7.23 -14.70
N LEU A 20 -3.21 -6.03 -14.17
CA LEU A 20 -3.51 -4.86 -14.99
C LEU A 20 -2.31 -4.44 -15.84
N TYR A 21 -1.10 -4.53 -15.28
CA TYR A 21 0.13 -4.27 -16.02
C TYR A 21 0.30 -5.23 -17.21
N TYR A 22 -0.05 -6.51 -17.03
CA TYR A 22 -0.03 -7.54 -18.06
C TYR A 22 -1.13 -7.33 -19.13
N ARG A 23 -2.38 -7.12 -18.69
CA ARG A 23 -3.56 -7.00 -19.56
C ARG A 23 -3.57 -5.74 -20.40
N TYR A 24 -3.02 -4.64 -19.86
CA TYR A 24 -3.03 -3.34 -20.50
C TYR A 24 -1.60 -2.80 -20.73
N PRO A 25 -0.84 -3.38 -21.68
CA PRO A 25 0.57 -3.07 -21.88
C PRO A 25 0.84 -1.64 -22.38
N VAL A 26 -0.17 -0.93 -22.89
CA VAL A 26 -0.04 0.44 -23.44
C VAL A 26 -0.90 1.45 -22.68
N ALA A 27 -1.69 1.03 -21.69
CA ALA A 27 -2.58 1.94 -20.97
C ALA A 27 -1.80 2.93 -20.09
N ASN A 28 -2.34 4.14 -19.96
CA ASN A 28 -1.84 5.12 -19.02
C ASN A 28 -2.23 4.75 -17.57
N VAL A 29 -1.51 5.34 -16.61
CA VAL A 29 -1.72 5.06 -15.17
C VAL A 29 -3.12 5.46 -14.69
N GLY A 30 -3.74 6.47 -15.30
CA GLY A 30 -5.12 6.87 -14.97
C GLY A 30 -6.11 5.72 -15.17
N ILE A 31 -6.04 5.03 -16.32
CA ILE A 31 -6.87 3.85 -16.62
C ILE A 31 -6.55 2.73 -15.63
N LEU A 32 -5.27 2.42 -15.41
CA LEU A 32 -4.85 1.36 -14.48
C LEU A 32 -5.36 1.61 -13.06
N THR A 33 -5.33 2.87 -12.60
CA THR A 33 -5.81 3.26 -11.27
C THR A 33 -7.32 3.11 -11.14
N ILE A 34 -8.08 3.49 -12.18
CA ILE A 34 -9.54 3.34 -12.21
C ILE A 34 -9.92 1.85 -12.19
N GLU A 35 -9.30 1.03 -13.03
CA GLU A 35 -9.58 -0.41 -13.08
C GLU A 35 -9.16 -1.10 -11.78
N LYS A 36 -8.00 -0.77 -11.22
CA LYS A 36 -7.56 -1.26 -9.90
C LYS A 36 -8.61 -0.95 -8.83
N ALA A 37 -9.09 0.29 -8.78
CA ALA A 37 -10.08 0.72 -7.79
C ALA A 37 -11.41 -0.01 -7.93
N LYS A 38 -11.84 -0.37 -9.15
CA LYS A 38 -13.04 -1.19 -9.38
C LYS A 38 -12.84 -2.61 -8.85
N GLU A 39 -11.73 -3.24 -9.22
CA GLU A 39 -11.42 -4.63 -8.85
C GLU A 39 -11.29 -4.83 -7.34
N ILE A 40 -10.56 -3.95 -6.65
CA ILE A 40 -10.33 -4.05 -5.20
C ILE A 40 -11.45 -3.42 -4.36
N SER A 41 -12.51 -2.89 -4.98
CA SER A 41 -13.57 -2.22 -4.24
C SER A 41 -14.29 -3.18 -3.30
N ASN A 42 -14.65 -2.70 -2.11
CA ASN A 42 -15.41 -3.48 -1.13
C ASN A 42 -16.73 -4.00 -1.72
N GLU A 43 -17.30 -3.29 -2.70
CA GLU A 43 -18.49 -3.71 -3.44
C GLU A 43 -18.22 -4.92 -4.32
N ASN A 44 -17.14 -4.90 -5.09
CA ASN A 44 -16.75 -6.04 -5.93
C ASN A 44 -16.38 -7.26 -5.07
N LEU A 45 -15.56 -7.07 -4.03
CA LEU A 45 -15.19 -8.17 -3.13
C LEU A 45 -16.41 -8.80 -2.45
N TYR A 46 -17.39 -7.97 -2.04
CA TYR A 46 -18.65 -8.48 -1.49
C TYR A 46 -19.46 -9.26 -2.55
N ARG A 47 -19.57 -8.73 -3.78
CA ARG A 47 -20.25 -9.41 -4.89
C ARG A 47 -19.65 -10.79 -5.15
N LEU A 48 -18.33 -10.88 -5.27
CA LEU A 48 -17.61 -12.13 -5.48
C LEU A 48 -17.80 -13.11 -4.31
N ALA A 49 -17.81 -12.62 -3.07
CA ALA A 49 -18.08 -13.46 -1.90
C ALA A 49 -19.50 -14.06 -1.89
N VAL A 50 -20.49 -13.32 -2.41
CA VAL A 50 -21.87 -13.80 -2.56
C VAL A 50 -21.98 -14.83 -3.68
N GLU A 51 -21.39 -14.54 -4.85
CA GLU A 51 -21.39 -15.43 -6.01
C GLU A 51 -20.75 -16.79 -5.68
N ASN A 52 -19.67 -16.79 -4.89
CA ASN A 52 -18.97 -18.01 -4.44
C ASN A 52 -19.58 -18.66 -3.18
N LYS A 53 -20.76 -18.22 -2.73
CA LYS A 53 -21.46 -18.72 -1.52
C LYS A 53 -20.66 -18.63 -0.21
N LEU A 54 -19.57 -17.86 -0.19
CA LEU A 54 -18.72 -17.65 1.00
C LEU A 54 -19.46 -16.90 2.10
N LYS A 55 -20.45 -16.09 1.73
CA LYS A 55 -21.35 -15.41 2.67
C LYS A 55 -21.93 -16.34 3.75
N ASN A 56 -22.16 -17.62 3.41
CA ASN A 56 -22.77 -18.59 4.33
C ASN A 56 -21.79 -19.13 5.38
N TYR A 57 -20.48 -18.96 5.18
CA TYR A 57 -19.42 -19.51 6.05
C TYR A 57 -18.75 -18.44 6.93
N LEU A 58 -19.00 -17.16 6.64
CA LEU A 58 -18.32 -16.03 7.30
C LEU A 58 -19.12 -15.51 8.52
N TYR A 59 -18.76 -15.97 9.72
CA TYR A 59 -19.35 -15.49 10.99
C TYR A 59 -18.74 -14.16 11.46
N CYS A 60 -19.48 -13.33 12.20
CA CYS A 60 -18.90 -12.20 12.94
C CYS A 60 -18.55 -12.59 14.39
N GLU A 61 -17.42 -12.09 14.88
CA GLU A 61 -16.82 -12.40 16.20
C GLU A 61 -17.65 -11.93 17.41
N LYS A 62 -18.67 -11.08 17.22
CA LYS A 62 -19.63 -10.76 18.27
C LYS A 62 -21.05 -11.12 17.83
N ILE A 63 -21.52 -12.27 18.29
CA ILE A 63 -22.94 -12.42 18.60
C ILE A 63 -23.17 -11.50 19.80
N ILE A 64 -23.61 -10.27 19.54
CA ILE A 64 -24.00 -9.38 20.64
C ILE A 64 -25.32 -9.94 21.18
N PHE A 65 -25.24 -10.71 22.27
CA PHE A 65 -26.40 -11.02 23.08
C PHE A 65 -26.86 -9.71 23.75
N GLN A 66 -27.64 -8.91 23.03
CA GLN A 66 -28.27 -7.74 23.61
C GLN A 66 -29.47 -8.20 24.44
N GLY A 67 -29.28 -8.30 25.76
CA GLY A 67 -30.35 -8.53 26.74
C GLY A 67 -30.42 -9.96 27.32
N LYS A 68 -31.09 -10.08 28.47
CA LYS A 68 -31.38 -11.36 29.15
C LYS A 68 -32.26 -12.30 28.31
N ASP A 69 -32.95 -11.79 27.30
CA ASP A 69 -33.87 -12.53 26.42
C ASP A 69 -33.25 -12.73 25.03
N SER A 70 -32.20 -13.55 24.99
CA SER A 70 -31.40 -13.79 23.79
C SER A 70 -32.06 -14.81 22.86
N ASN A 71 -32.84 -14.32 21.89
CA ASN A 71 -33.52 -15.13 20.86
C ASN A 71 -32.63 -15.52 19.66
N TRP A 72 -31.40 -15.96 19.94
CA TRP A 72 -30.53 -16.50 18.91
C TRP A 72 -30.75 -18.01 18.76
N LEU A 73 -31.05 -18.45 17.53
CA LEU A 73 -31.16 -19.86 17.19
C LEU A 73 -30.01 -20.23 16.26
N PRO A 74 -29.21 -21.27 16.58
CA PRO A 74 -28.22 -21.77 15.63
C PRO A 74 -28.92 -22.26 14.36
N PRO A 75 -28.27 -22.15 13.18
CA PRO A 75 -28.80 -22.70 11.94
C PRO A 75 -29.21 -24.17 12.12
N GLY A 76 -30.46 -24.50 11.83
CA GLY A 76 -31.01 -25.86 11.97
C GLY A 76 -31.67 -26.18 13.32
N TYR A 77 -31.71 -25.25 14.28
CA TYR A 77 -32.33 -25.48 15.59
C TYR A 77 -33.73 -24.85 15.68
N ILE A 78 -34.75 -25.67 15.93
CA ILE A 78 -36.16 -25.25 16.01
C ILE A 78 -36.62 -25.41 17.46
N VAL A 79 -36.80 -24.29 18.17
CA VAL A 79 -37.43 -24.30 19.50
C VAL A 79 -38.94 -24.19 19.34
N LYS A 80 -39.67 -25.24 19.78
CA LYS A 80 -41.12 -25.25 19.92
C LYS A 80 -41.51 -24.30 21.06
N SER A 81 -41.89 -23.05 20.74
CA SER A 81 -42.38 -22.09 21.73
C SER A 81 -43.60 -21.35 21.16
N ASN A 82 -44.63 -21.19 22.02
CA ASN A 82 -45.96 -20.66 21.71
C ASN A 82 -46.04 -19.12 21.63
N ASN A 83 -44.93 -18.39 21.70
CA ASN A 83 -44.96 -16.92 21.70
C ASN A 83 -44.33 -16.31 20.44
N ASN A 84 -45.03 -15.31 19.89
CA ASN A 84 -44.69 -14.48 18.72
C ASN A 84 -43.48 -13.56 18.95
N GLU A 85 -42.38 -14.08 19.46
CA GLU A 85 -41.13 -13.32 19.52
C GLU A 85 -40.38 -13.43 18.19
N LYS A 86 -39.96 -12.28 17.63
CA LYS A 86 -39.15 -12.23 16.40
C LYS A 86 -37.79 -12.89 16.65
N LYS A 87 -37.65 -14.13 16.20
CA LYS A 87 -36.39 -14.91 16.28
C LYS A 87 -35.48 -14.54 15.12
N PHE A 88 -34.22 -14.17 15.42
CA PHE A 88 -33.25 -13.77 14.40
C PHE A 88 -32.45 -14.98 13.92
N THR A 89 -32.80 -15.50 12.74
CA THR A 89 -32.06 -16.58 12.04
C THR A 89 -31.00 -16.06 11.08
N HIS A 90 -30.94 -14.74 10.87
CA HIS A 90 -30.08 -14.10 9.87
C HIS A 90 -29.29 -12.95 10.51
N GLN A 91 -28.01 -12.85 10.16
CA GLN A 91 -27.15 -11.74 10.55
C GLN A 91 -27.03 -10.72 9.42
N THR A 92 -27.30 -9.45 9.73
CA THR A 92 -27.01 -8.34 8.82
C THR A 92 -25.56 -7.92 8.99
N ILE A 93 -24.72 -8.20 7.99
CA ILE A 93 -23.30 -7.87 7.99
C ILE A 93 -23.07 -6.71 7.02
N LYS A 94 -22.29 -5.72 7.45
CA LYS A 94 -21.89 -4.60 6.57
C LYS A 94 -20.99 -5.12 5.44
N ARG A 95 -21.18 -4.62 4.22
CA ARG A 95 -20.36 -4.99 3.04
C ARG A 95 -18.86 -4.88 3.30
N LYS A 96 -18.43 -3.81 3.99
CA LYS A 96 -17.04 -3.62 4.40
C LYS A 96 -16.48 -4.83 5.18
N ALA A 97 -17.21 -5.32 6.19
CA ALA A 97 -16.77 -6.45 6.99
C ALA A 97 -16.67 -7.78 6.21
N PHE A 98 -17.25 -7.88 5.01
CA PHE A 98 -17.02 -9.02 4.12
C PHE A 98 -15.73 -8.87 3.32
N ALA A 99 -15.48 -7.68 2.78
CA ALA A 99 -14.24 -7.37 2.08
C ALA A 99 -13.03 -7.64 2.99
N ASP A 100 -13.05 -7.08 4.21
CA ASP A 100 -12.01 -7.26 5.22
C ASP A 100 -11.74 -8.77 5.51
N LYS A 101 -12.78 -9.62 5.47
CA LYS A 101 -12.66 -11.08 5.64
C LYS A 101 -12.07 -11.79 4.43
N ILE A 102 -12.43 -11.38 3.21
CA ILE A 102 -11.85 -11.93 1.98
C ILE A 102 -10.36 -11.58 1.93
N GLU A 103 -9.99 -10.35 2.27
CA GLU A 103 -8.60 -9.92 2.41
C GLU A 103 -7.89 -10.78 3.46
N ALA A 104 -8.48 -10.98 4.64
CA ALA A 104 -7.91 -11.84 5.66
C ALA A 104 -7.74 -13.30 5.20
N LEU A 105 -8.67 -13.84 4.40
CA LEU A 105 -8.53 -15.17 3.80
C LEU A 105 -7.37 -15.22 2.80
N ILE A 106 -7.23 -14.22 1.93
CA ILE A 106 -6.08 -14.10 1.01
C ILE A 106 -4.77 -14.09 1.82
N GLY A 107 -4.71 -13.30 2.89
CA GLY A 107 -3.56 -13.27 3.81
C GLY A 107 -3.30 -14.61 4.49
N ALA A 108 -4.34 -15.33 4.89
CA ALA A 108 -4.21 -16.68 5.47
C ALA A 108 -3.67 -17.70 4.47
N PHE A 109 -4.13 -17.67 3.21
CA PHE A 109 -3.58 -18.51 2.14
C PHE A 109 -2.11 -18.19 1.89
N LEU A 110 -1.74 -16.91 1.85
CA LEU A 110 -0.36 -16.50 1.68
C LEU A 110 0.56 -16.95 2.83
N MET A 111 0.02 -17.05 4.05
CA MET A 111 0.82 -17.50 5.21
C MET A 111 0.92 -19.01 5.34
N SER A 112 -0.12 -19.73 4.92
CA SER A 112 -0.15 -21.19 4.98
C SER A 112 0.46 -21.87 3.75
N SER A 113 0.58 -21.15 2.63
CA SER A 113 0.99 -21.69 1.33
C SER A 113 1.88 -20.72 0.54
N ASN A 114 2.12 -21.02 -0.73
CA ASN A 114 2.91 -20.15 -1.62
C ASN A 114 2.02 -19.16 -2.38
N TYR A 115 2.64 -18.10 -2.92
CA TYR A 115 1.93 -17.06 -3.68
C TYR A 115 1.16 -17.60 -4.89
N ILE A 116 1.62 -18.67 -5.53
CA ILE A 116 0.93 -19.34 -6.64
C ILE A 116 -0.41 -19.93 -6.19
N THR A 117 -0.45 -20.57 -5.02
CA THR A 117 -1.68 -21.15 -4.46
C THR A 117 -2.66 -20.05 -4.08
N THR A 118 -2.16 -18.94 -3.54
CA THR A 118 -2.98 -17.75 -3.26
C THR A 118 -3.55 -17.16 -4.56
N ILE A 119 -2.77 -17.06 -5.64
CA ILE A 119 -3.26 -16.60 -6.95
C ILE A 119 -4.34 -17.55 -7.50
N LYS A 120 -4.16 -18.86 -7.39
CA LYS A 120 -5.20 -19.85 -7.76
C LYS A 120 -6.48 -19.67 -6.95
N PHE A 121 -6.36 -19.40 -5.65
CA PHE A 121 -7.51 -19.07 -4.81
C PHE A 121 -8.21 -17.77 -5.27
N MET A 122 -7.44 -16.74 -5.64
CA MET A 122 -7.99 -15.51 -6.21
C MET A 122 -8.72 -15.77 -7.54
N HIS A 123 -8.17 -16.60 -8.43
CA HIS A 123 -8.85 -17.00 -9.66
C HIS A 123 -10.13 -17.80 -9.37
N TRP A 124 -10.12 -18.67 -8.37
CA TRP A 124 -11.33 -19.38 -7.92
C TRP A 124 -12.40 -18.41 -7.39
N LEU A 125 -12.00 -17.34 -6.70
CA LEU A 125 -12.89 -16.24 -6.31
C LEU A 125 -13.40 -15.40 -7.49
N GLN A 126 -12.93 -15.66 -8.71
CA GLN A 126 -13.18 -14.87 -9.92
C GLN A 126 -12.59 -13.46 -9.86
N LEU A 127 -11.53 -13.27 -9.07
CA LEU A 127 -10.70 -12.07 -9.17
C LEU A 127 -9.81 -12.17 -10.40
N ASP A 128 -9.66 -11.03 -11.07
CA ASP A 128 -8.80 -10.85 -12.22
C ASP A 128 -7.32 -10.73 -11.81
N ALA A 129 -6.81 -11.70 -11.04
CA ALA A 129 -5.41 -11.80 -10.64
C ALA A 129 -4.49 -12.17 -11.82
N ILE A 130 -3.19 -11.95 -11.66
CA ILE A 130 -2.20 -12.17 -12.72
C ILE A 130 -2.32 -13.59 -13.32
N PRO A 131 -2.35 -13.74 -14.66
CA PRO A 131 -2.49 -15.05 -15.27
C PRO A 131 -1.28 -15.94 -14.99
N LEU A 132 -1.57 -17.23 -14.82
CA LEU A 132 -0.59 -18.30 -14.67
C LEU A 132 -0.49 -19.07 -15.99
N ASP A 133 0.72 -19.49 -16.35
CA ASP A 133 0.94 -20.39 -17.48
C ASP A 133 0.49 -21.83 -17.15
N GLN A 134 0.61 -22.74 -18.14
CA GLN A 134 0.24 -24.15 -17.98
C GLN A 134 1.04 -24.88 -16.88
N ASN A 135 2.21 -24.35 -16.51
CA ASN A 135 3.10 -24.89 -15.48
C ASN A 135 2.91 -24.20 -14.12
N ASN A 136 1.93 -23.30 -13.98
CA ASN A 136 1.68 -22.46 -12.82
C ASN A 136 2.79 -21.43 -12.52
N HIS A 137 3.55 -21.01 -13.52
CA HIS A 137 4.40 -19.85 -13.41
C HIS A 137 3.62 -18.58 -13.76
N ILE A 138 4.01 -17.48 -13.13
CA ILE A 138 3.48 -16.16 -13.48
C ILE A 138 3.87 -15.85 -14.92
N MET A 139 2.89 -15.52 -15.77
CA MET A 139 3.17 -15.20 -17.17
C MET A 139 4.10 -13.98 -17.28
N SER A 140 5.06 -14.05 -18.22
CA SER A 140 6.02 -12.97 -18.45
C SER A 140 5.30 -11.69 -18.85
N ILE A 141 5.55 -10.63 -18.11
CA ILE A 141 5.06 -9.29 -18.46
C ILE A 141 5.88 -8.80 -19.66
N PRO A 142 5.23 -8.18 -20.67
CA PRO A 142 5.95 -7.72 -21.86
C PRO A 142 7.12 -6.80 -21.49
N PRO A 143 8.30 -6.98 -22.11
CA PRO A 143 9.45 -6.13 -21.85
C PRO A 143 9.14 -4.68 -22.20
N ILE A 144 9.72 -3.74 -21.44
CA ILE A 144 9.45 -2.30 -21.58
C ILE A 144 9.91 -1.74 -22.93
N VAL A 145 10.92 -2.34 -23.56
CA VAL A 145 11.51 -1.88 -24.82
C VAL A 145 11.81 -3.07 -25.73
N ALA A 146 11.63 -2.90 -27.05
CA ALA A 146 12.03 -3.86 -28.07
C ALA A 146 13.56 -3.98 -28.16
N SER A 147 14.07 -5.19 -28.39
CA SER A 147 15.51 -5.51 -28.48
C SER A 147 16.29 -4.71 -29.53
N GLU A 148 15.59 -4.08 -30.48
CA GLU A 148 16.18 -3.31 -31.57
C GLU A 148 16.78 -1.96 -31.12
N LEU A 149 16.46 -1.50 -29.91
CA LEU A 149 16.87 -0.18 -29.39
C LEU A 149 18.07 -0.27 -28.42
N ASP A 150 18.74 -1.42 -28.37
CA ASP A 150 19.80 -1.72 -27.40
C ASP A 150 20.99 -0.75 -27.47
N ASP A 151 21.37 -0.24 -28.64
CA ASP A 151 22.53 0.64 -28.78
C ASP A 151 22.27 2.07 -28.29
N GLU A 152 21.07 2.61 -28.50
CA GLU A 152 20.67 3.91 -27.96
C GLU A 152 20.54 3.84 -26.42
N ILE A 153 20.02 2.72 -25.91
CA ILE A 153 19.93 2.44 -24.47
C ILE A 153 21.33 2.39 -23.84
N LYS A 154 22.30 1.71 -24.48
CA LYS A 154 23.70 1.71 -24.02
C LYS A 154 24.28 3.12 -24.04
N GLN A 155 24.00 3.92 -25.07
CA GLN A 155 24.49 5.29 -25.16
C GLN A 155 23.97 6.16 -24.02
N ILE A 156 22.66 6.11 -23.73
CA ILE A 156 22.08 6.83 -22.58
C ILE A 156 22.69 6.34 -21.26
N TYR A 157 22.80 5.02 -21.09
CA TYR A 157 23.39 4.41 -19.90
C TYR A 157 24.80 4.93 -19.61
N HIS A 158 25.66 5.01 -20.63
CA HIS A 158 27.03 5.48 -20.50
C HIS A 158 27.12 7.00 -20.34
N ASN A 159 26.42 7.78 -21.17
CA ASN A 159 26.50 9.24 -21.17
C ASN A 159 25.99 9.86 -19.87
N GLU A 160 24.95 9.26 -19.27
CA GLU A 160 24.34 9.78 -18.04
C GLU A 160 24.94 9.12 -16.77
N GLY A 161 25.80 8.11 -16.93
CA GLY A 161 26.54 7.49 -15.83
C GLY A 161 25.68 6.62 -14.92
N PHE A 162 24.74 5.85 -15.48
CA PHE A 162 23.85 4.96 -14.73
C PHE A 162 24.58 3.84 -13.98
N LYS A 163 25.83 3.54 -14.36
CA LYS A 163 26.71 2.61 -13.65
C LYS A 163 26.88 2.96 -12.17
N GLU A 164 26.86 4.25 -11.81
CA GLU A 164 26.92 4.67 -10.40
C GLU A 164 25.72 4.19 -9.58
N ILE A 165 24.53 4.13 -10.19
CA ILE A 165 23.32 3.63 -9.52
C ILE A 165 23.45 2.13 -9.26
N GLU A 166 23.92 1.37 -10.24
CA GLU A 166 24.16 -0.08 -10.10
C GLU A 166 25.18 -0.40 -9.00
N MET A 167 26.24 0.41 -8.90
CA MET A 167 27.22 0.29 -7.82
C MET A 167 26.59 0.54 -6.45
N LYS A 168 25.75 1.56 -6.32
CA LYS A 168 25.05 1.89 -5.05
C LYS A 168 24.03 0.82 -4.67
N LEU A 169 23.35 0.23 -5.65
CA LEU A 169 22.42 -0.88 -5.44
C LEU A 169 23.12 -2.21 -5.18
N ASN A 170 24.43 -2.29 -5.46
CA ASN A 170 25.15 -3.55 -5.53
C ASN A 170 24.43 -4.58 -6.44
N TYR A 171 23.89 -4.09 -7.55
CA TYR A 171 23.10 -4.86 -8.50
C TYR A 171 23.34 -4.36 -9.93
N VAL A 172 23.57 -5.30 -10.85
CA VAL A 172 23.77 -5.01 -12.27
C VAL A 172 22.54 -5.48 -13.02
N PHE A 173 21.83 -4.54 -13.64
CA PHE A 173 20.64 -4.85 -14.44
C PHE A 173 21.01 -5.67 -15.67
N GLN A 174 20.22 -6.69 -15.97
CA GLN A 174 20.35 -7.44 -17.22
C GLN A 174 19.85 -6.57 -18.39
N ASN A 175 18.69 -5.94 -18.22
CA ASN A 175 18.14 -4.99 -19.17
C ASN A 175 18.20 -3.57 -18.60
N LYS A 176 19.14 -2.78 -19.14
CA LYS A 176 19.38 -1.39 -18.71
C LYS A 176 18.18 -0.47 -18.96
N ALA A 177 17.27 -0.83 -19.86
CA ALA A 177 16.09 -0.03 -20.12
C ALA A 177 15.17 0.09 -18.90
N TYR A 178 15.10 -0.93 -18.03
CA TYR A 178 14.33 -0.85 -16.77
C TYR A 178 14.86 0.26 -15.86
N LEU A 179 16.19 0.29 -15.67
CA LEU A 179 16.85 1.30 -14.86
C LEU A 179 16.64 2.71 -15.43
N ILE A 180 16.87 2.90 -16.73
CA ILE A 180 16.70 4.21 -17.37
C ILE A 180 15.23 4.67 -17.30
N THR A 181 14.28 3.77 -17.53
CA THR A 181 12.83 4.06 -17.45
C THR A 181 12.46 4.52 -16.04
N ALA A 182 12.91 3.82 -15.00
CA ALA A 182 12.63 4.18 -13.60
C ALA A 182 13.12 5.58 -13.22
N PHE A 183 14.18 6.06 -13.87
CA PHE A 183 14.74 7.39 -13.65
C PHE A 183 14.27 8.44 -14.68
N THR A 184 13.35 8.11 -15.59
CA THR A 184 12.87 9.04 -16.64
C THR A 184 11.51 9.63 -16.29
N HIS A 185 11.48 10.94 -16.02
CA HIS A 185 10.25 11.68 -15.73
C HIS A 185 9.40 11.91 -17.01
N PRO A 186 8.06 12.00 -16.91
CA PRO A 186 7.17 12.28 -18.05
C PRO A 186 7.59 13.47 -18.93
N SER A 187 8.10 14.54 -18.33
CA SER A 187 8.59 15.73 -19.07
C SER A 187 9.75 15.44 -20.03
N LYS A 188 10.51 14.37 -19.79
CA LYS A 188 11.60 13.90 -20.67
C LYS A 188 11.13 12.81 -21.64
N SER A 189 10.24 11.92 -21.18
CA SER A 189 9.78 10.74 -21.93
C SER A 189 9.23 11.05 -23.32
N LYS A 190 8.57 12.20 -23.51
CA LYS A 190 8.01 12.62 -24.82
C LYS A 190 9.05 12.75 -25.93
N HIS A 191 10.32 12.86 -25.57
CA HIS A 191 11.46 13.00 -26.49
C HIS A 191 12.50 11.90 -26.26
N CYS A 192 12.12 10.78 -25.67
CA CYS A 192 12.99 9.65 -25.38
C CYS A 192 12.39 8.35 -25.90
N ILE A 193 13.27 7.40 -26.17
CA ILE A 193 12.93 6.04 -26.59
C ILE A 193 12.26 5.27 -25.45
N VAL A 194 12.63 5.59 -24.21
CA VAL A 194 12.05 5.02 -22.99
C VAL A 194 10.81 5.79 -22.55
N ASN A 195 9.83 5.04 -22.06
CA ASN A 195 8.63 5.58 -21.43
C ASN A 195 8.95 6.28 -20.09
N SER A 196 7.95 6.96 -19.52
CA SER A 196 8.04 7.50 -18.17
C SER A 196 8.02 6.40 -17.11
N TYR A 197 8.52 6.73 -15.91
CA TYR A 197 8.49 5.84 -14.76
C TYR A 197 7.07 5.54 -14.23
N GLU A 198 6.03 6.28 -14.65
CA GLU A 198 4.70 6.29 -14.00
C GLU A 198 4.07 4.89 -13.92
N ARG A 199 4.22 4.06 -14.96
CA ARG A 199 3.71 2.68 -14.92
C ARG A 199 4.49 1.81 -13.92
N LEU A 200 5.80 2.04 -13.80
CA LEU A 200 6.63 1.36 -12.82
C LEU A 200 6.28 1.82 -11.40
N GLU A 201 6.07 3.11 -11.17
CA GLU A 201 5.58 3.68 -9.89
C GLU A 201 4.28 2.97 -9.45
N PHE A 202 3.29 2.87 -10.36
CA PHE A 202 2.01 2.22 -10.07
C PHE A 202 2.12 0.79 -9.54
N LEU A 203 3.08 0.02 -10.05
CA LEU A 203 3.36 -1.33 -9.55
C LEU A 203 4.27 -1.30 -8.31
N GLY A 204 5.25 -0.41 -8.32
CA GLY A 204 6.27 -0.22 -7.28
C GLY A 204 5.68 0.12 -5.92
N ASP A 205 4.66 0.97 -5.88
CA ASP A 205 3.86 1.29 -4.68
C ASP A 205 3.29 0.01 -4.04
N ALA A 206 2.59 -0.81 -4.83
CA ALA A 206 1.99 -2.05 -4.36
C ALA A 206 3.05 -3.10 -3.95
N LEU A 207 4.18 -3.15 -4.67
CA LEU A 207 5.32 -4.01 -4.33
C LEU A 207 5.94 -3.61 -3.00
N LEU A 208 6.24 -2.33 -2.81
CA LEU A 208 6.87 -1.81 -1.59
C LEU A 208 5.99 -2.08 -0.37
N ASP A 209 4.70 -1.74 -0.46
CA ASP A 209 3.71 -2.02 0.58
C ASP A 209 3.70 -3.50 0.96
N PHE A 210 3.63 -4.39 -0.03
CA PHE A 210 3.61 -5.82 0.20
C PHE A 210 4.90 -6.35 0.82
N LEU A 211 6.07 -5.92 0.32
CA LEU A 211 7.37 -6.35 0.80
C LEU A 211 7.62 -5.92 2.25
N VAL A 212 7.32 -4.66 2.57
CA VAL A 212 7.43 -4.13 3.93
C VAL A 212 6.53 -4.90 4.89
N ILE A 213 5.27 -5.12 4.51
CA ILE A 213 4.31 -5.81 5.36
C ILE A 213 4.70 -7.27 5.52
N ARG A 214 5.04 -7.97 4.44
CA ARG A 214 5.52 -9.35 4.49
C ARG A 214 6.74 -9.50 5.39
N HIS A 215 7.73 -8.62 5.27
CA HIS A 215 8.90 -8.64 6.16
C HIS A 215 8.51 -8.39 7.61
N THR A 216 7.62 -7.41 7.86
CA THR A 216 7.09 -7.12 9.20
C THR A 216 6.37 -8.34 9.81
N PHE A 217 5.64 -9.10 9.00
CA PHE A 217 4.96 -10.32 9.42
C PHE A 217 5.88 -11.50 9.71
N LEU A 218 6.93 -11.67 8.90
CA LEU A 218 7.82 -12.84 9.00
C LEU A 218 8.85 -12.69 10.12
N ASN A 219 9.31 -11.47 10.39
CA ASN A 219 10.46 -11.25 11.28
C ASN A 219 10.12 -10.67 12.64
N TYR A 220 8.87 -10.25 12.88
CA TYR A 220 8.48 -9.63 14.16
C TYR A 220 7.40 -10.43 14.89
N ASP A 221 7.33 -10.19 16.19
CA ASP A 221 6.55 -10.95 17.17
C ASP A 221 5.07 -11.14 16.78
N GLN A 222 4.53 -12.33 17.04
CA GLN A 222 3.12 -12.70 16.78
C GLN A 222 2.14 -11.78 17.52
N ASN A 223 2.63 -11.02 18.51
CA ASN A 223 1.86 -10.06 19.30
C ASN A 223 1.76 -8.66 18.67
N ILE A 224 2.26 -8.45 17.44
CA ILE A 224 2.10 -7.15 16.77
C ILE A 224 0.62 -6.87 16.53
N THR A 225 0.15 -5.71 17.00
CA THR A 225 -1.24 -5.33 16.82
C THR A 225 -1.50 -4.89 15.37
N PRO A 226 -2.69 -5.12 14.81
CA PRO A 226 -3.02 -4.77 13.42
C PRO A 226 -2.78 -3.30 13.08
N GLY A 227 -3.12 -2.42 14.01
CA GLY A 227 -2.82 -1.00 13.82
C GLY A 227 -1.31 -0.72 13.77
N ARG A 228 -0.45 -1.49 14.47
CA ARG A 228 1.01 -1.24 14.46
C ARG A 228 1.58 -1.62 13.11
N VAL A 229 1.09 -2.72 12.53
CA VAL A 229 1.39 -3.11 11.15
C VAL A 229 0.98 -2.00 10.18
N THR A 230 -0.21 -1.42 10.37
CA THR A 230 -0.69 -0.30 9.55
C THR A 230 0.15 0.97 9.73
N ASP A 231 0.58 1.28 10.94
CA ASP A 231 1.45 2.43 11.23
C ASP A 231 2.85 2.23 10.60
N ILE A 232 3.42 1.03 10.71
CA ILE A 232 4.69 0.65 10.07
C ILE A 232 4.59 0.81 8.55
N LYS A 233 3.51 0.29 7.95
CA LYS A 233 3.21 0.47 6.53
C LYS A 233 3.23 1.96 6.14
N GLN A 234 2.39 2.76 6.81
CA GLN A 234 2.24 4.19 6.50
C GLN A 234 3.53 4.98 6.69
N ASN A 235 4.40 4.56 7.61
CA ASN A 235 5.70 5.18 7.79
C ASN A 235 6.67 4.79 6.67
N LEU A 236 6.74 3.51 6.28
CA LEU A 236 7.74 3.04 5.32
C LEU A 236 7.39 3.35 3.86
N SER A 237 6.11 3.38 3.49
CA SER A 237 5.65 3.89 2.19
C SER A 237 5.33 5.39 2.21
N ASN A 238 5.87 6.14 3.16
CA ASN A 238 5.70 7.59 3.19
C ASN A 238 6.61 8.26 2.14
N ASN A 239 6.04 9.04 1.22
CA ASN A 239 6.78 9.79 0.20
C ASN A 239 7.91 10.64 0.79
N ASN A 240 7.75 11.16 2.01
CA ASN A 240 8.80 11.93 2.66
C ASN A 240 10.03 11.08 2.98
N HIS A 241 9.81 9.86 3.49
CA HIS A 241 10.90 8.93 3.80
C HIS A 241 11.54 8.39 2.52
N LEU A 242 10.73 8.00 1.52
CA LEU A 242 11.24 7.51 0.24
C LEU A 242 12.07 8.57 -0.48
N GLY A 243 11.61 9.83 -0.49
CA GLY A 243 12.38 10.92 -1.07
C GLY A 243 13.66 11.24 -0.28
N TYR A 244 13.63 11.16 1.05
CA TYR A 244 14.84 11.27 1.88
C TYR A 244 15.84 10.15 1.59
N ILE A 245 15.39 8.90 1.44
CA ILE A 245 16.24 7.75 1.06
C ILE A 245 16.90 8.05 -0.29
N LEU A 246 16.13 8.42 -1.31
CA LEU A 246 16.66 8.71 -2.65
C LEU A 246 17.75 9.80 -2.62
N VAL A 247 17.58 10.83 -1.77
CA VAL A 247 18.56 11.90 -1.59
C VAL A 247 19.78 11.45 -0.80
N SER A 248 19.59 10.76 0.32
CA SER A 248 20.68 10.30 1.20
C SER A 248 21.63 9.31 0.52
N PHE A 249 21.14 8.51 -0.43
CA PHE A 249 21.96 7.63 -1.27
C PHE A 249 22.42 8.31 -2.58
N ASN A 250 22.18 9.62 -2.74
CA ASN A 250 22.57 10.41 -3.92
C ASN A 250 22.01 9.85 -5.24
N LEU A 251 20.88 9.14 -5.22
CA LEU A 251 20.26 8.56 -6.42
C LEU A 251 19.54 9.64 -7.24
N HIS A 252 19.02 10.67 -6.58
CA HIS A 252 18.35 11.83 -7.20
C HIS A 252 19.16 12.52 -8.32
N THR A 253 20.49 12.40 -8.29
CA THR A 253 21.41 13.03 -9.27
C THR A 253 21.26 12.49 -10.69
N LYS A 254 20.68 11.29 -10.85
CA LYS A 254 20.52 10.64 -12.15
C LYS A 254 19.07 10.68 -12.66
N ILE A 255 18.18 11.43 -12.01
CA ILE A 255 16.81 11.59 -12.50
C ILE A 255 16.82 12.45 -13.76
N ARG A 256 16.16 11.96 -14.80
CA ARG A 256 16.08 12.60 -16.11
C ARG A 256 14.77 13.38 -16.22
N TYR A 257 14.87 14.70 -16.31
CA TYR A 257 13.74 15.60 -16.50
C TYR A 257 14.13 16.78 -17.40
N ASN A 258 13.14 17.38 -18.08
CA ASN A 258 13.33 18.59 -18.90
C ASN A 258 12.67 19.85 -18.29
N SER A 259 12.19 19.79 -17.04
CA SER A 259 11.50 20.91 -16.38
C SER A 259 12.40 21.65 -15.39
N ASN A 260 12.54 22.97 -15.59
CA ASN A 260 13.31 23.84 -14.68
C ASN A 260 12.69 23.93 -13.29
N GLU A 261 11.37 23.80 -13.16
CA GLU A 261 10.66 23.83 -11.87
C GLU A 261 11.02 22.62 -11.02
N ILE A 262 11.05 21.43 -11.63
CA ILE A 262 11.46 20.18 -10.98
C ILE A 262 12.91 20.33 -10.47
N SER A 263 13.79 20.86 -11.31
CA SER A 263 15.18 21.10 -10.92
C SER A 263 15.30 22.01 -9.70
N LYS A 264 14.54 23.12 -9.65
CA LYS A 264 14.54 24.05 -8.52
C LYS A 264 14.01 23.40 -7.24
N HIS A 265 12.93 22.63 -7.33
CA HIS A 265 12.35 21.94 -6.18
C HIS A 265 13.28 20.88 -5.60
N ILE A 266 13.89 20.04 -6.46
CA ILE A 266 14.86 19.03 -6.02
C ILE A 266 16.08 19.72 -5.39
N GLN A 267 16.65 20.73 -6.05
CA GLN A 267 17.84 21.41 -5.52
C GLN A 267 17.57 22.13 -4.19
N SER A 268 16.41 22.79 -4.06
CA SER A 268 16.02 23.44 -2.81
C SER A 268 15.90 22.42 -1.68
N TYR A 269 15.29 21.26 -1.94
CA TYR A 269 15.19 20.19 -0.96
C TYR A 269 16.56 19.62 -0.57
N VAL A 270 17.40 19.27 -1.55
CA VAL A 270 18.76 18.71 -1.34
C VAL A 270 19.63 19.67 -0.52
N ASN A 271 19.60 20.96 -0.83
CA ASN A 271 20.33 21.98 -0.08
C ASN A 271 19.86 22.04 1.38
N ASN A 272 18.55 22.04 1.60
CA ASN A 272 18.00 22.10 2.97
C ASN A 272 18.30 20.81 3.76
N THR A 273 18.29 19.64 3.13
CA THR A 273 18.60 18.36 3.80
C THR A 273 20.05 18.26 4.22
N ASN A 274 20.98 18.79 3.42
CA ASN A 274 22.40 18.81 3.73
C ASN A 274 22.74 19.78 4.87
N ILE A 275 21.95 20.84 5.05
CA ILE A 275 22.21 21.89 6.06
C ILE A 275 21.57 21.56 7.42
N HIS A 276 20.36 21.02 7.44
CA HIS A 276 19.57 20.97 8.69
C HIS A 276 19.27 19.57 9.25
N HIS A 277 19.64 18.47 8.58
CA HIS A 277 19.33 17.07 8.97
C HIS A 277 17.84 16.76 9.30
N SER A 278 16.97 17.76 9.20
CA SER A 278 15.55 17.80 9.56
C SER A 278 14.94 18.94 8.75
N THR A 279 14.32 18.62 7.62
CA THR A 279 13.69 19.63 6.77
C THR A 279 12.19 19.66 7.03
N ASN A 280 11.69 20.82 7.49
CA ASN A 280 10.26 21.17 7.39
C ASN A 280 9.84 21.52 5.95
N SER A 281 10.74 21.38 4.97
CA SER A 281 10.43 21.62 3.56
C SER A 281 9.69 20.42 2.97
N PRO A 282 8.64 20.66 2.16
CA PRO A 282 7.89 19.57 1.54
C PRO A 282 8.79 18.79 0.58
N VAL A 283 8.76 17.46 0.69
CA VAL A 283 9.54 16.57 -0.17
C VAL A 283 8.91 16.57 -1.58
N PRO A 284 9.70 16.78 -2.65
CA PRO A 284 9.20 16.66 -4.01
C PRO A 284 8.68 15.25 -4.29
N LYS A 285 7.41 15.11 -4.70
CA LYS A 285 6.75 13.80 -4.93
C LYS A 285 7.56 12.90 -5.87
N ILE A 286 8.17 13.48 -6.91
CA ILE A 286 9.03 12.80 -7.89
C ILE A 286 10.11 11.92 -7.26
N LEU A 287 10.65 12.28 -6.09
CA LEU A 287 11.70 11.50 -5.44
C LEU A 287 11.16 10.17 -4.90
N ALA A 288 9.95 10.17 -4.35
CA ALA A 288 9.28 8.95 -3.90
C ALA A 288 8.89 8.08 -5.10
N ASP A 289 8.27 8.71 -6.11
CA ASP A 289 7.79 8.02 -7.31
C ASP A 289 8.92 7.29 -8.05
N VAL A 290 10.10 7.92 -8.16
CA VAL A 290 11.29 7.29 -8.76
C VAL A 290 11.80 6.11 -7.92
N PHE A 291 11.74 6.20 -6.59
CA PHE A 291 12.14 5.09 -5.73
C PHE A 291 11.20 3.90 -5.88
N GLU A 292 9.88 4.12 -5.90
CA GLU A 292 8.87 3.09 -6.17
C GLU A 292 9.08 2.48 -7.57
N ALA A 293 9.29 3.31 -8.58
CA ALA A 293 9.57 2.83 -9.93
C ALA A 293 10.85 1.99 -10.02
N LEU A 294 11.89 2.32 -9.24
CA LEU A 294 13.12 1.54 -9.16
C LEU A 294 12.86 0.14 -8.58
N ILE A 295 12.00 0.02 -7.56
CA ILE A 295 11.60 -1.27 -6.99
C ILE A 295 10.94 -2.15 -8.07
N ALA A 296 10.01 -1.59 -8.84
CA ALA A 296 9.35 -2.31 -9.93
C ALA A 296 10.33 -2.66 -11.08
N ALA A 297 11.29 -1.79 -11.39
CA ALA A 297 12.34 -2.07 -12.37
C ALA A 297 13.21 -3.27 -11.95
N ILE A 298 13.66 -3.32 -10.70
CA ILE A 298 14.42 -4.45 -10.16
C ILE A 298 13.56 -5.72 -10.20
N PHE A 299 12.29 -5.61 -9.82
CA PHE A 299 11.36 -6.74 -9.82
C PHE A 299 11.23 -7.40 -11.19
N PHE A 300 11.07 -6.61 -12.25
CA PHE A 300 10.99 -7.15 -13.62
C PHE A 300 12.33 -7.69 -14.12
N ASP A 301 13.44 -7.01 -13.84
CA ASP A 301 14.76 -7.47 -14.24
C ASP A 301 15.19 -8.76 -13.51
N ALA A 302 14.64 -8.99 -12.31
CA ALA A 302 14.86 -10.18 -11.49
C ALA A 302 13.82 -11.29 -11.73
N ASN A 303 13.16 -11.33 -12.89
CA ASN A 303 12.14 -12.33 -13.25
C ASN A 303 11.03 -12.47 -12.21
N ASN A 304 10.50 -11.35 -11.71
CA ASN A 304 9.42 -11.28 -10.73
C ASN A 304 9.76 -11.90 -9.35
N SER A 305 11.04 -11.94 -8.96
CA SER A 305 11.48 -12.47 -7.67
C SER A 305 11.34 -11.44 -6.54
N LEU A 306 10.35 -11.62 -5.67
CA LEU A 306 10.08 -10.75 -4.53
C LEU A 306 11.21 -10.78 -3.50
N GLU A 307 11.78 -11.96 -3.25
CA GLU A 307 12.87 -12.18 -2.30
C GLU A 307 14.14 -11.47 -2.76
N PHE A 308 14.41 -11.47 -4.07
CA PHE A 308 15.56 -10.79 -4.63
C PHE A 308 15.43 -9.27 -4.55
N VAL A 309 14.23 -8.73 -4.84
CA VAL A 309 13.94 -7.30 -4.67
C VAL A 309 14.17 -6.90 -3.21
N TRP A 310 13.63 -7.65 -2.24
CA TRP A 310 13.82 -7.36 -0.82
C TRP A 310 15.30 -7.25 -0.45
N LYS A 311 16.12 -8.21 -0.87
CA LYS A 311 17.57 -8.22 -0.60
C LYS A 311 18.28 -6.95 -1.07
N ILE A 312 17.83 -6.35 -2.18
CA ILE A 312 18.43 -5.12 -2.71
C ILE A 312 17.91 -3.89 -1.96
N ILE A 313 16.62 -3.84 -1.64
CA ILE A 313 15.98 -2.63 -1.08
C ILE A 313 16.12 -2.51 0.44
N GLU A 314 16.25 -3.63 1.16
CA GLU A 314 16.35 -3.68 2.62
C GLU A 314 17.48 -2.81 3.17
N PRO A 315 18.71 -2.79 2.63
CA PRO A 315 19.78 -1.90 3.08
C PRO A 315 19.42 -0.40 3.00
N PHE A 316 18.56 -0.01 2.06
CA PHE A 316 18.10 1.37 1.91
C PHE A 316 17.05 1.73 2.96
N LEU A 317 16.20 0.76 3.31
CA LEU A 317 15.13 0.92 4.30
C LEU A 317 15.61 0.72 5.74
N GLY A 318 16.70 -0.03 5.97
CA GLY A 318 17.08 -0.62 7.27
C GLY A 318 17.02 0.34 8.46
N LYS A 319 17.66 1.51 8.38
CA LYS A 319 17.64 2.49 9.50
C LYS A 319 16.25 3.03 9.81
N ILE A 320 15.39 3.17 8.81
CA ILE A 320 14.03 3.70 8.96
C ILE A 320 13.08 2.58 9.40
N LEU A 321 13.29 1.37 8.87
CA LEU A 321 12.61 0.14 9.28
C LEU A 321 12.82 -0.08 10.79
N ASP A 322 14.07 -0.18 11.24
CA ASP A 322 14.40 -0.38 12.65
C ASP A 322 13.76 0.68 13.57
N ARG A 323 13.84 1.96 13.18
CA ARG A 323 13.22 3.06 13.93
C ARG A 323 11.70 2.96 13.96
N SER A 324 11.07 2.66 12.82
CA SER A 324 9.61 2.55 12.69
C SER A 324 9.06 1.37 13.49
N ILE A 325 9.87 0.35 13.73
CA ILE A 325 9.50 -0.82 14.53
C ILE A 325 9.66 -0.54 16.02
N VAL A 326 10.81 0.03 16.42
CA VAL A 326 11.12 0.35 17.82
C VAL A 326 10.21 1.45 18.34
N ASN A 327 9.95 2.48 17.53
CA ASN A 327 9.09 3.59 17.88
C ASN A 327 8.28 4.02 16.65
N PRO A 328 7.23 3.27 16.27
CA PRO A 328 6.33 3.71 15.21
C PRO A 328 5.82 5.08 15.62
N SER A 329 5.96 6.09 14.76
CA SER A 329 5.23 7.34 14.90
C SER A 329 3.75 7.00 14.83
N LEU A 330 3.18 6.65 15.97
CA LEU A 330 1.81 6.20 16.10
C LEU A 330 0.94 7.32 15.56
N ASN A 331 0.05 6.96 14.64
CA ASN A 331 -0.91 7.90 14.09
C ASN A 331 -1.59 8.67 15.25
N PRO A 332 -1.69 10.01 15.21
CA PRO A 332 -2.25 10.80 16.30
C PRO A 332 -3.62 10.29 16.73
N MET A 333 -4.44 9.85 15.77
CA MET A 333 -5.75 9.26 16.04
C MET A 333 -5.68 8.00 16.91
N ARG A 334 -4.64 7.19 16.71
CA ARG A 334 -4.45 5.94 17.43
C ARG A 334 -3.90 6.17 18.83
N ARG A 335 -2.89 7.03 18.97
CA ARG A 335 -2.39 7.46 20.29
C ARG A 335 -3.51 8.05 21.14
N PHE A 336 -4.42 8.79 20.52
CA PHE A 336 -5.60 9.35 21.16
C PHE A 336 -6.59 8.26 21.60
N SER A 337 -6.89 7.29 20.73
CA SER A 337 -7.73 6.14 21.06
C SER A 337 -7.14 5.27 22.18
N ASP A 338 -5.83 5.03 22.16
CA ASP A 338 -5.12 4.24 23.18
C ASP A 338 -5.17 4.91 24.56
N LYS A 339 -5.20 6.24 24.60
CA LYS A 339 -5.47 7.02 25.82
C LYS A 339 -6.95 7.01 26.23
N GLY A 340 -7.84 6.31 25.53
CA GLY A 340 -9.27 6.25 25.83
C GLY A 340 -10.09 7.43 25.28
N GLY A 341 -9.52 8.23 24.38
CA GLY A 341 -10.21 9.33 23.74
C GLY A 341 -11.32 8.88 22.79
N LYS A 342 -12.39 9.68 22.67
CA LYS A 342 -13.55 9.40 21.81
C LYS A 342 -13.75 10.50 20.79
N ILE A 343 -14.02 10.12 19.54
CA ILE A 343 -14.49 11.06 18.51
C ILE A 343 -15.97 11.30 18.77
N ILE A 344 -16.35 12.57 18.90
CA ILE A 344 -17.72 12.96 19.26
C ILE A 344 -18.50 13.31 18.00
N GLN A 345 -17.95 14.21 17.18
CA GLN A 345 -18.63 14.74 16.01
C GLN A 345 -17.64 15.03 14.89
N GLU A 346 -18.15 14.89 13.67
CA GLU A 346 -17.44 15.17 12.44
C GLU A 346 -18.35 15.98 11.52
N PHE A 347 -17.87 17.13 11.10
CA PHE A 347 -18.56 18.01 10.17
C PHE A 347 -17.71 18.21 8.93
N THR A 348 -18.37 18.37 7.79
CA THR A 348 -17.71 18.67 6.53
C THR A 348 -18.54 19.71 5.81
N ASN A 349 -17.93 20.87 5.62
CA ASN A 349 -18.44 21.96 4.81
C ASN A 349 -17.76 21.90 3.43
N GLU A 350 -18.19 22.74 2.49
CA GLU A 350 -17.63 22.78 1.13
C GLU A 350 -16.13 23.11 1.09
N THR A 351 -15.62 23.81 2.11
CA THR A 351 -14.23 24.30 2.16
C THR A 351 -13.34 23.58 3.19
N GLU A 352 -13.92 23.03 4.25
CA GLU A 352 -13.16 22.41 5.34
C GLU A 352 -13.94 21.33 6.08
N SER A 353 -13.20 20.39 6.68
CA SER A 353 -13.72 19.41 7.63
C SER A 353 -13.29 19.79 9.04
N VAL A 354 -14.19 19.60 10.00
CA VAL A 354 -13.97 19.86 11.42
C VAL A 354 -14.26 18.58 12.20
N CYS A 355 -13.43 18.26 13.19
CA CYS A 355 -13.59 17.09 14.04
C CYS A 355 -13.51 17.51 15.52
N LEU A 356 -14.49 17.08 16.32
CA LEU A 356 -14.50 17.27 17.77
C LEU A 356 -14.17 15.95 18.46
N VAL A 357 -13.19 15.97 19.35
CA VAL A 357 -12.73 14.80 20.11
C VAL A 357 -12.76 15.08 21.62
N GLN A 358 -12.99 14.06 22.42
CA GLN A 358 -13.08 14.14 23.87
C GLN A 358 -12.08 13.21 24.55
N MET A 359 -11.31 13.72 25.49
CA MET A 359 -10.40 12.93 26.34
C MET A 359 -11.13 12.31 27.54
N PRO A 360 -10.60 11.24 28.18
CA PRO A 360 -11.25 10.61 29.34
C PRO A 360 -11.47 11.54 30.54
N ASN A 361 -10.64 12.56 30.69
CA ASN A 361 -10.77 13.62 31.70
C ASN A 361 -11.94 14.58 31.41
N GLY A 362 -12.66 14.40 30.31
CA GLY A 362 -13.83 15.19 29.92
C GLY A 362 -13.51 16.42 29.08
N THR A 363 -12.24 16.72 28.77
CA THR A 363 -11.87 17.86 27.94
C THR A 363 -12.14 17.60 26.46
N TYR A 364 -12.52 18.66 25.75
CA TYR A 364 -12.84 18.62 24.32
C TYR A 364 -11.80 19.37 23.51
N TYR A 365 -11.47 18.84 22.33
CA TYR A 365 -10.55 19.45 21.38
C TYR A 365 -11.16 19.43 19.98
N GLU A 366 -10.95 20.51 19.25
CA GLU A 366 -11.40 20.67 17.87
C GLU A 366 -10.20 20.68 16.94
N GLY A 367 -10.26 19.90 15.87
CA GLY A 367 -9.27 19.94 14.79
C GLY A 367 -9.91 20.24 13.46
N ARG A 368 -9.13 20.87 12.59
CA ARG A 368 -9.58 21.31 11.26
C ARG A 368 -8.67 20.77 10.18
N GLY A 369 -9.23 20.51 9.00
CA GLY A 369 -8.44 20.03 7.88
C GLY A 369 -9.20 20.06 6.56
N LYS A 370 -8.45 19.96 5.46
CA LYS A 370 -9.01 19.94 4.09
C LYS A 370 -9.94 18.75 3.85
N ASN A 371 -9.79 17.67 4.62
CA ASN A 371 -10.64 16.50 4.56
C ASN A 371 -10.84 15.92 5.96
N LYS A 372 -11.81 15.01 6.10
CA LYS A 372 -12.16 14.37 7.37
C LYS A 372 -10.96 13.70 8.06
N LYS A 373 -10.04 13.11 7.28
CA LYS A 373 -8.87 12.40 7.84
C LYS A 373 -7.89 13.38 8.49
N LEU A 374 -7.61 14.51 7.82
CA LEU A 374 -6.73 15.55 8.35
C LEU A 374 -7.36 16.23 9.57
N ALA A 375 -8.65 16.55 9.52
CA ALA A 375 -9.36 17.15 10.66
C ALA A 375 -9.33 16.26 11.90
N LYS A 376 -9.53 14.94 11.75
CA LYS A 376 -9.38 13.97 12.85
C LYS A 376 -7.97 13.92 13.39
N SER A 377 -6.98 13.83 12.50
CA SER A 377 -5.57 13.77 12.89
C SER A 377 -5.17 15.01 13.68
N ASP A 378 -5.59 16.19 13.22
CA ASP A 378 -5.35 17.47 13.89
C ASP A 378 -6.02 17.52 15.27
N ALA A 379 -7.30 17.15 15.37
CA ALA A 379 -8.04 17.16 16.64
C ALA A 379 -7.39 16.23 17.68
N CYS A 380 -7.00 15.03 17.24
CA CYS A 380 -6.31 14.06 18.09
C CYS A 380 -4.91 14.55 18.49
N GLN A 381 -4.18 15.22 17.58
CA GLN A 381 -2.86 15.78 17.88
C GLN A 381 -2.96 16.91 18.90
N GLN A 382 -3.92 17.82 18.77
CA GLN A 382 -4.17 18.88 19.73
C GLN A 382 -4.50 18.31 21.12
N ALA A 383 -5.37 17.30 21.18
CA ALA A 383 -5.70 16.59 22.42
C ALA A 383 -4.49 15.90 23.07
N LEU A 384 -3.54 15.41 22.27
CA LEU A 384 -2.35 14.72 22.76
C LEU A 384 -1.22 15.66 23.18
N ASN A 385 -1.15 16.85 22.58
CA ASN A 385 -0.12 17.86 22.86
C ASN A 385 -0.44 18.66 24.13
N HIS A 386 -1.72 18.75 24.51
CA HIS A 386 -2.11 19.32 25.80
C HIS A 386 -1.68 18.36 26.93
N LYS A 387 -0.60 18.73 27.63
CA LYS A 387 -0.28 18.14 28.93
C LYS A 387 -1.20 18.78 29.98
N ASP A 388 -1.75 17.94 30.84
CA ASP A 388 -2.47 18.36 32.06
C ASP A 388 -1.58 19.26 32.94
#